data_AF-A0A961T0N4-F1
#
_entry.id   AF-A0A961T0N4-F1
#
_cell.length_a   1.000
_cell.length_b   1.000
_cell.length_c   1.000
_cell.angle_alpha   90.00
_cell.angle_beta   90.00
_cell.angle_gamma   90.00
#
_symmetry.space_group_name_H-M   'P 1'
#
loop_
_entity.id
_entity.type
_entity.pdbx_description
1 polymer ?
#
loop_
_entity_poly.entity_id
_entity_poly.type
_entity_poly.pdbx_seq_one_letter_code
_entity_poly.pdbx_strand_id
1 'polypeptide(L)'
;MSAAACLLIGSKQILLAGGLFTLAWTHSVEKTEWRESWMVRDGMLELIEARVRGSGAGMDPGEGARLEDGWWVWKPQNPPVSELNLAASGATVSPWRFCSDGQCLELGGRAGEPVHLAPCNSAG
;
A
#
# COMPACT_ATOMS: atom_id res chain seq x y z
N MET A 1 12.80 -10.74 18.13
CA MET A 1 13.56 -9.57 17.65
C MET A 1 12.69 -8.87 16.62
N SER A 2 12.05 -7.75 16.98
CA SER A 2 11.30 -6.96 16.00
C SER A 2 12.32 -6.35 15.03
N ALA A 3 12.45 -6.93 13.85
CA ALA A 3 13.27 -6.33 12.81
C ALA A 3 12.60 -5.01 12.39
N ALA A 4 13.27 -3.89 12.67
CA ALA A 4 12.90 -2.63 12.05
C ALA A 4 13.29 -2.75 10.58
N ALA A 5 12.33 -2.55 9.67
CA ALA A 5 12.63 -2.46 8.25
C ALA A 5 12.74 -0.99 7.86
N CYS A 6 13.47 -0.71 6.79
CA CYS A 6 13.58 0.64 6.26
C CYS A 6 12.91 0.68 4.89
N LEU A 7 12.16 1.75 4.62
CA LEU A 7 11.47 1.99 3.36
C LEU A 7 11.88 3.37 2.83
N LEU A 8 12.29 3.39 1.56
CA LEU A 8 12.48 4.60 0.77
C LEU A 8 11.14 4.99 0.14
N ILE A 9 10.77 6.25 0.30
CA ILE A 9 9.62 6.88 -0.35
C ILE A 9 10.14 8.11 -1.12
N GLY A 10 10.41 7.93 -2.41
CA GLY A 10 11.20 8.90 -3.17
C GLY A 10 12.55 9.15 -2.48
N SER A 11 12.81 10.40 -2.08
CA SER A 11 14.05 10.78 -1.38
C SER A 11 13.96 10.69 0.15
N LYS A 12 12.83 10.26 0.73
CA LYS A 12 12.64 10.14 2.18
C LYS A 12 12.87 8.69 2.63
N GLN A 13 13.51 8.52 3.78
CA GLN A 13 13.64 7.23 4.45
C GLN A 13 12.69 7.17 5.65
N ILE A 14 12.00 6.05 5.81
CA ILE A 14 11.08 5.78 6.91
C ILE A 14 11.47 4.44 7.55
N LEU A 15 11.56 4.43 8.87
CA LEU A 15 11.71 3.19 9.65
C LEU A 15 10.32 2.63 9.96
N LEU A 16 10.15 1.34 9.69
CA LEU A 16 8.93 0.59 9.88
C LEU A 16 9.07 -0.32 11.09
N ALA A 17 8.25 -0.10 12.12
CA ALA A 17 8.13 -1.02 13.24
C ALA A 17 7.59 -2.38 12.75
N GLY A 18 8.38 -3.43 12.88
CA GLY A 18 8.02 -4.77 12.42
C GLY A 18 7.89 -4.93 10.90
N GLY A 19 8.36 -3.95 10.12
CA GLY A 19 8.32 -3.99 8.66
C GLY A 19 6.94 -3.78 8.05
N LEU A 20 5.94 -3.37 8.84
CA LEU A 20 4.56 -3.22 8.37
C LEU A 20 4.22 -1.79 8.01
N PHE A 21 3.49 -1.64 6.91
CA PHE A 21 2.85 -0.38 6.53
C PHE A 21 1.53 -0.64 5.80
N THR A 22 0.72 0.40 5.71
CA THR A 22 -0.54 0.36 4.96
C THR A 22 -0.55 1.47 3.92
N LEU A 23 -1.16 1.17 2.77
CA LEU A 23 -1.46 2.13 1.73
C LEU A 23 -2.97 2.18 1.56
N ALA A 24 -3.55 3.38 1.58
CA ALA A 24 -4.97 3.57 1.31
C ALA A 24 -5.15 4.65 0.24
N TRP A 25 -6.07 4.42 -0.69
CA TRP A 25 -6.40 5.38 -1.75
C TRP A 25 -7.85 5.22 -2.18
N THR A 26 -8.40 6.25 -2.80
CA THR A 26 -9.73 6.18 -3.42
C THR A 26 -9.56 5.90 -4.91
N HIS A 27 -10.11 4.78 -5.37
CA HIS A 27 -10.09 4.42 -6.78
C HIS A 27 -10.95 5.43 -7.57
N SER A 28 -10.38 6.06 -8.60
CA SER A 28 -10.99 7.22 -9.25
C SER A 28 -12.26 6.90 -10.02
N VAL A 29 -12.32 5.71 -10.61
CA VAL A 29 -13.46 5.23 -11.41
C VAL A 29 -14.63 4.82 -10.50
N GLU A 30 -14.33 4.03 -9.47
CA GLU A 30 -15.36 3.43 -8.62
C GLU A 30 -15.72 4.29 -7.40
N LYS A 31 -14.90 5.31 -7.10
CA LYS A 31 -15.02 6.18 -5.92
C LYS A 31 -15.05 5.41 -4.60
N THR A 32 -14.37 4.28 -4.58
CA THR A 32 -14.30 3.37 -3.44
C THR A 32 -12.95 3.47 -2.75
N GLU A 33 -12.94 3.40 -1.42
CA GLU A 33 -11.70 3.32 -0.63
C GLU A 33 -11.11 1.90 -0.75
N TRP A 34 -9.87 1.85 -1.21
CA TRP A 34 -9.02 0.67 -1.21
C TRP A 34 -7.97 0.83 -0.12
N ARG A 35 -7.61 -0.28 0.51
CA ARG A 35 -6.53 -0.34 1.48
C ARG A 35 -5.76 -1.63 1.33
N GLU A 36 -4.44 -1.51 1.35
CA GLU A 36 -3.51 -2.62 1.28
C GLU A 36 -2.58 -2.59 2.49
N SER A 37 -2.34 -3.76 3.06
CA SER A 37 -1.35 -3.97 4.12
C SER A 37 -0.14 -4.67 3.54
N TRP A 38 1.00 -4.04 3.68
CA TRP A 38 2.27 -4.47 3.11
C TRP A 38 3.26 -4.78 4.22
N MET A 39 4.17 -5.70 3.92
CA MET A 39 5.25 -6.07 4.81
C MET A 39 6.57 -6.15 4.07
N VAL A 40 7.60 -5.55 4.65
CA VAL A 40 8.98 -5.70 4.18
C VAL A 40 9.54 -7.00 4.77
N ARG A 41 9.90 -7.96 3.91
CA ARG A 41 10.59 -9.20 4.28
C ARG A 41 11.76 -9.43 3.33
N ASP A 42 12.94 -9.72 3.89
CA ASP A 42 14.13 -10.08 3.12
C ASP A 42 14.48 -9.09 1.98
N GLY A 43 14.24 -7.79 2.21
CA GLY A 43 14.47 -6.74 1.21
C GLY A 43 13.41 -6.69 0.09
N MET A 44 12.28 -7.36 0.27
CA MET A 44 11.14 -7.40 -0.66
C MET A 44 9.86 -6.90 0.01
N LEU A 45 8.91 -6.46 -0.81
CA LEU A 45 7.58 -6.00 -0.41
C LEU A 45 6.56 -7.11 -0.67
N GLU A 46 5.95 -7.63 0.39
CA GLU A 46 4.89 -8.63 0.33
C GLU A 46 3.54 -7.97 0.64
N LEU A 47 2.57 -8.13 -0.26
CA LEU A 47 1.18 -7.75 -0.03
C LEU A 47 0.50 -8.85 0.78
N ILE A 48 0.23 -8.58 2.05
CA ILE A 48 -0.34 -9.60 2.96
C ILE A 48 -1.84 -9.54 3.09
N GLU A 49 -2.44 -8.39 2.77
CA GLU A 49 -3.89 -8.20 2.81
C GLU A 49 -4.30 -7.04 1.91
N ALA A 50 -5.34 -7.24 1.12
CA ALA A 50 -6.02 -6.17 0.40
C ALA A 50 -7.47 -6.12 0.89
N ARG A 51 -7.99 -4.90 1.00
CA ARG A 51 -9.38 -4.67 1.37
C ARG A 51 -10.00 -3.51 0.62
N VAL A 52 -11.28 -3.63 0.31
CA VAL A 52 -12.04 -2.62 -0.42
C VAL A 52 -13.42 -2.39 0.19
N ARG A 53 -13.84 -1.12 0.24
CA ARG A 53 -15.08 -0.74 0.94
C ARG A 53 -16.32 -0.94 0.06
N GLY A 54 -17.23 -1.82 0.45
CA GLY A 54 -18.51 -2.00 -0.24
C GLY A 54 -18.43 -2.84 -1.52
N SER A 55 -19.60 -3.07 -2.13
CA SER A 55 -19.83 -4.01 -3.23
C SER A 55 -20.02 -3.31 -4.58
N GLY A 56 -19.24 -2.27 -4.86
CA GLY A 56 -19.38 -1.46 -6.08
C GLY A 56 -19.47 -2.33 -7.33
N ALA A 57 -20.47 -2.09 -8.18
CA ALA A 57 -20.71 -2.88 -9.38
C ALA A 57 -19.46 -2.92 -10.27
N GLY A 58 -18.79 -4.08 -10.36
CA GLY A 58 -17.61 -4.27 -11.19
C GLY A 58 -16.33 -4.68 -10.47
N MET A 59 -16.30 -4.64 -9.13
CA MET A 59 -15.18 -5.22 -8.38
C MET A 59 -15.48 -6.64 -7.99
N ASP A 60 -14.84 -7.59 -8.68
CA ASP A 60 -14.77 -8.97 -8.23
C ASP A 60 -13.65 -9.03 -7.17
N PRO A 61 -13.99 -9.17 -5.88
CA PRO A 61 -12.96 -9.32 -4.85
C PRO A 61 -12.10 -10.54 -5.19
N GLY A 62 -10.80 -10.49 -4.88
CA GLY A 62 -9.90 -11.61 -5.15
C GLY A 62 -10.42 -12.93 -4.55
N GLU A 63 -9.98 -14.06 -5.10
CA GLU A 63 -10.39 -15.39 -4.63
C GLU A 63 -10.24 -15.51 -3.10
N GLY A 64 -11.31 -15.97 -2.43
CA GLY A 64 -11.34 -16.12 -0.97
C GLY A 64 -11.63 -14.83 -0.19
N ALA A 65 -12.11 -13.77 -0.86
CA ALA A 65 -12.53 -12.56 -0.15
C ALA A 65 -13.71 -12.81 0.80
N ARG A 66 -13.63 -12.18 1.97
CA ARG A 66 -14.65 -12.21 3.02
C ARG A 66 -15.14 -10.80 3.31
N LEU A 67 -16.42 -10.67 3.61
CA LEU A 67 -17.01 -9.39 4.02
C LEU A 67 -16.88 -9.24 5.54
N GLU A 68 -16.14 -8.22 5.96
CA GLU A 68 -15.91 -7.85 7.37
C GLU A 68 -16.21 -6.36 7.56
N ASP A 69 -17.18 -6.03 8.42
CA ASP A 69 -17.50 -4.64 8.79
C ASP A 69 -17.69 -3.70 7.57
N GLY A 70 -18.26 -4.22 6.48
CA GLY A 70 -18.48 -3.47 5.23
C GLY A 70 -17.26 -3.38 4.31
N TRP A 71 -16.19 -4.11 4.61
CA TRP A 71 -15.01 -4.28 3.77
C TRP A 71 -14.93 -5.68 3.22
N TRP A 72 -14.70 -5.80 1.91
CA TRP A 72 -14.23 -7.06 1.35
C TRP A 72 -12.74 -7.16 1.61
N VAL A 73 -12.31 -8.19 2.33
CA VAL A 73 -10.92 -8.43 2.73
C VAL A 73 -10.46 -9.75 2.14
N TRP A 74 -9.30 -9.78 1.51
CA TRP A 74 -8.68 -10.99 0.99
C TRP A 74 -7.15 -10.93 1.15
N LYS A 75 -6.52 -12.10 1.04
CA LYS A 75 -5.07 -12.21 0.95
C LYS A 75 -4.68 -12.42 -0.51
N PRO A 76 -4.06 -11.43 -1.18
CA PRO A 76 -3.55 -11.60 -2.53
C PRO A 76 -2.47 -12.68 -2.58
N GLN A 77 -2.42 -13.44 -3.68
CA GLN A 77 -1.39 -14.49 -3.91
C GLN A 77 -0.22 -13.99 -4.77
N ASN A 78 -0.10 -12.67 -4.91
CA ASN A 78 0.95 -12.04 -5.71
C ASN A 78 2.33 -12.37 -5.12
N PRO A 79 3.34 -12.62 -5.96
CA PRO A 79 4.70 -12.79 -5.47
C PRO A 79 5.21 -11.47 -4.85
N PRO A 80 6.11 -11.54 -3.85
CA PRO A 80 6.78 -10.35 -3.33
C PRO A 80 7.48 -9.58 -4.44
N VAL A 81 7.44 -8.25 -4.36
CA VAL A 81 8.03 -7.33 -5.36
C VAL A 81 9.19 -6.55 -4.74
N SER A 82 10.17 -6.16 -5.55
CA SER A 82 11.31 -5.38 -5.08
C SER A 82 10.98 -3.91 -4.83
N GLU A 83 9.98 -3.38 -5.54
CA GLU A 83 9.57 -1.99 -5.48
C GLU A 83 8.08 -1.83 -5.86
N LEU A 84 7.47 -0.75 -5.38
CA LEU A 84 6.14 -0.33 -5.77
C LEU A 84 6.21 1.08 -6.36
N ASN A 85 5.54 1.24 -7.50
CA ASN A 85 5.43 2.52 -8.19
C ASN A 85 4.02 3.05 -8.00
N LEU A 86 3.83 3.95 -7.03
CA LEU A 86 2.53 4.56 -6.80
C LEU A 86 2.26 5.60 -7.88
N ALA A 87 1.25 5.36 -8.69
CA ALA A 87 0.84 6.31 -9.72
C ALA A 87 0.43 7.64 -9.07
N ALA A 88 1.20 8.70 -9.36
CA ALA A 88 0.92 10.07 -8.95
C ALA A 88 0.49 10.91 -10.16
N SER A 89 -0.38 10.34 -11.00
CA SER A 89 -0.78 10.94 -12.28
C SER A 89 -1.62 12.22 -12.15
N GLY A 90 -1.99 12.64 -10.94
CA GLY A 90 -2.93 13.74 -10.69
C GLY A 90 -4.38 13.43 -11.11
N ALA A 91 -4.62 12.27 -11.72
CA ALA A 91 -5.95 11.74 -12.05
C ALA A 91 -6.49 10.79 -10.97
N THR A 92 -5.70 10.50 -9.92
CA THR A 92 -6.19 9.83 -8.72
C THR A 92 -7.11 10.78 -7.96
N VAL A 93 -8.32 10.31 -7.61
CA VAL A 93 -9.33 11.12 -6.90
C VAL A 93 -8.85 11.51 -5.49
N SER A 94 -7.89 10.78 -4.93
CA SER A 94 -7.25 11.11 -3.65
C SER A 94 -5.73 10.94 -3.70
N PRO A 95 -4.97 11.62 -2.81
CA PRO A 95 -3.61 11.21 -2.50
C PRO A 95 -3.59 9.78 -1.97
N TRP A 96 -2.44 9.13 -2.10
CA TRP A 96 -2.13 7.88 -1.40
C TRP A 96 -1.88 8.20 0.07
N ARG A 97 -2.59 7.56 0.98
CA ARG A 97 -2.34 7.64 2.41
C ARG A 97 -1.45 6.46 2.82
N PHE A 98 -0.20 6.76 3.13
CA PHE A 98 0.75 5.81 3.69
C PHE A 98 0.68 5.91 5.22
N CYS A 99 0.50 4.79 5.92
CA CYS A 99 0.58 4.78 7.38
C CYS A 99 1.52 3.69 7.88
N SER A 100 2.40 4.03 8.81
CA SER A 100 3.25 3.10 9.56
C SER A 100 3.42 3.59 11.00
N ASP A 101 3.42 2.65 11.95
CA ASP A 101 3.60 2.93 13.39
C ASP A 101 2.70 4.06 13.94
N GLY A 102 1.44 4.09 13.49
CA GLY A 102 0.46 5.13 13.88
C GLY A 102 0.68 6.50 13.24
N GLN A 103 1.75 6.70 12.47
CA GLN A 103 1.99 7.92 11.70
C GLN A 103 1.49 7.74 10.26
N CYS A 104 0.75 8.73 9.76
CA CYS A 104 0.24 8.74 8.39
C CYS A 104 0.80 9.92 7.60
N LEU A 105 1.13 9.67 6.34
CA LEU A 105 1.65 10.62 5.37
C LEU A 105 0.79 10.55 4.10
N GLU A 106 0.53 11.70 3.50
CA GLU A 106 -0.10 11.76 2.18
C GLU A 106 0.96 11.88 1.09
N LEU A 107 0.90 10.96 0.12
CA LEU A 107 1.83 10.82 -0.99
C LEU A 107 1.07 11.07 -2.31
N GLY A 108 1.73 11.72 -3.28
CA GLY A 108 1.12 11.95 -4.60
C GLY A 108 -0.08 12.90 -4.62
N GLY A 109 -0.22 13.79 -3.61
CA GLY A 109 -1.31 14.79 -3.57
C GLY A 109 -1.20 15.92 -4.59
N ARG A 110 -0.16 15.92 -5.43
CA ARG A 110 0.00 16.83 -6.56
C ARG A 110 0.37 16.02 -7.79
N ALA A 111 -0.14 16.42 -8.96
CA ALA A 111 0.28 15.87 -10.24
C ALA A 111 1.80 16.06 -10.38
N GLY A 112 2.53 14.97 -10.62
CA GLY A 112 3.99 14.98 -10.65
C GLY A 112 4.55 13.60 -10.93
N GLU A 113 5.80 13.38 -10.52
CA GLU A 113 6.46 12.08 -10.68
C GLU A 113 5.82 11.01 -9.79
N PRO A 114 5.72 9.75 -10.27
CA PRO A 114 5.30 8.61 -9.48
C PRO A 114 6.06 8.53 -8.15
N VAL A 115 5.36 8.14 -7.08
CA VAL A 115 6.02 7.94 -5.80
C VAL A 115 6.56 6.52 -5.76
N HIS A 116 7.88 6.41 -5.84
CA HIS A 116 8.61 5.14 -5.76
C HIS A 116 8.76 4.72 -4.29
N LEU A 117 8.35 3.49 -4.00
CA LEU A 117 8.51 2.82 -2.71
C LEU A 117 9.45 1.62 -2.90
N ALA A 118 10.52 1.56 -2.15
CA ALA A 118 11.42 0.40 -2.15
C ALA A 118 11.97 0.18 -0.74
N PRO A 119 12.23 -1.07 -0.32
CA PRO A 119 13.02 -1.31 0.88
C PRO A 119 14.35 -0.55 0.77
N CYS A 120 14.79 0.10 1.85
CA CYS A 120 16.12 0.70 1.84
C CYS A 120 17.10 -0.45 1.58
N ASN A 121 17.86 -0.35 0.50
CA ASN A 121 18.95 -1.26 0.25
C ASN A 121 19.76 -1.40 1.54
N SER A 122 19.72 -2.56 2.18
CA SER A 122 20.88 -3.09 2.88
C SER A 122 21.92 -3.49 1.82
N ALA A 123 22.32 -2.55 0.98
CA ALA A 123 23.60 -2.62 0.30
C ALA A 123 24.61 -2.32 1.41
N GLY A 124 25.41 -3.34 1.72
CA GLY A 124 26.34 -3.36 2.85
C GLY A 124 27.43 -2.30 2.82
#